data_AF-A0AAE3H1K1-F1
#
_entry.id   AF-A0AAE3H1K1-F1
#
_cell.length_a   1.000
_cell.length_b   1.000
_cell.length_c   1.000
_cell.angle_alpha   90.00
_cell.angle_beta   90.00
_cell.angle_gamma   90.00
#
_symmetry.space_group_name_H-M   'P 1'
#
loop_
_entity.id
_entity.type
_entity.pdbx_description
1 polymer ?
#
loop_
_entity_poly.entity_id
_entity_poly.type
_entity_poly.pdbx_seq_one_letter_code
_entity_poly.pdbx_strand_id
1 'polypeptide(L)'
;MKSGKWGSSLTLPFEGLPISLGANFSEDQFSEFRNRLLKTTQFNVKSDFYKTSFSTIPNTNLYQAYVDCQKIDYDVSKTGFIQGTNIETENTVVFAIYYRPQSPNDPMPIVKSFNVEPTGSVISGNLVTGQELNSFSLLVTCKRDQEKDLVLSLNTDRGLLVSKSVAEGAFTSASNIPIGTIITSYLNFEQFNAATKNNEKSLDGIWTSSKSKWSPCDGRPVPNSKFQTLTSQNILPDLRGMFIRGLNIFDPYQPVLPISEDKVDPDSRVVGSFQNDLVGSHSHGWTGKSGNGNPNGSLDYIPSNPTDRVDAYVRQPNKDYSESGVG
;
A
#
# COMPACT_ATOMS: atom_id res chain seq x y z
N MET A 1 38.80 10.06 31.57
CA MET A 1 38.03 9.03 30.84
C MET A 1 36.57 9.15 31.28
N LYS A 2 35.67 9.66 30.43
CA LYS A 2 34.23 9.71 30.70
C LYS A 2 33.59 8.50 30.03
N SER A 3 33.07 7.56 30.80
CA SER A 3 32.33 6.40 30.30
C SER A 3 30.95 6.84 29.81
N GLY A 4 30.81 7.06 28.51
CA GLY A 4 29.51 7.22 27.87
C GLY A 4 28.80 5.87 27.79
N LYS A 5 28.03 5.52 28.81
CA LYS A 5 27.00 4.47 28.69
C LYS A 5 25.67 5.14 28.42
N TRP A 6 25.23 5.07 27.17
CA TRP A 6 23.87 5.41 26.76
C TRP A 6 22.91 4.41 27.40
N GLY A 7 22.26 4.80 28.50
CA GLY A 7 21.16 4.04 29.08
C GLY A 7 19.85 4.53 28.48
N SER A 8 19.28 3.80 27.54
CA SER A 8 17.88 3.99 27.14
C SER A 8 16.99 3.49 28.27
N SER A 9 16.00 4.29 28.68
CA SER A 9 15.00 3.86 29.64
C SER A 9 13.59 3.91 29.07
N LEU A 10 12.83 2.82 29.20
CA LEU A 10 11.42 2.76 28.82
C LEU A 10 10.56 3.00 30.06
N THR A 11 9.87 4.14 30.12
CA THR A 11 8.93 4.43 31.21
C THR A 11 7.52 4.05 30.81
N LEU A 12 6.94 3.08 31.51
CA LEU A 12 5.55 2.67 31.33
C LEU A 12 4.72 3.26 32.47
N PRO A 13 3.70 4.10 32.18
CA PRO A 13 2.80 4.58 33.22
C PRO A 13 1.87 3.44 33.65
N PHE A 14 1.96 3.02 34.91
CA PHE A 14 1.06 2.03 35.52
C PHE A 14 0.25 2.72 36.63
N GLU A 15 -1.08 2.71 36.54
CA GLU A 15 -2.00 3.21 37.59
C GLU A 15 -1.64 4.59 38.19
N GLY A 16 -1.06 5.49 37.39
CA GLY A 16 -0.65 6.83 37.84
C GLY A 16 0.75 6.93 38.46
N LEU A 17 1.51 5.84 38.57
CA LEU A 17 2.91 5.84 38.97
C LEU A 17 3.80 5.42 37.79
N PRO A 18 4.70 6.29 37.29
CA PRO A 18 5.62 5.93 36.22
C PRO A 18 6.65 4.91 36.73
N ILE A 19 6.77 3.76 36.07
CA ILE A 19 7.87 2.82 36.30
C ILE A 19 8.80 2.92 35.10
N SER A 20 10.03 3.36 35.33
CA SER A 20 11.10 3.40 34.33
C SER A 20 11.83 2.06 34.31
N LEU A 21 12.14 1.52 33.14
CA LEU A 21 13.04 0.38 32.94
C LEU A 21 14.32 0.92 32.31
N GLY A 22 15.44 0.89 33.02
CA GLY A 22 16.76 1.26 32.48
C GLY A 22 17.67 0.05 32.31
N ALA A 23 18.63 0.13 31.40
CA ALA A 23 19.67 -0.90 31.20
C ALA A 23 20.59 -1.14 32.42
N ASN A 24 20.44 -0.35 33.48
CA ASN A 24 21.22 -0.43 34.72
C ASN A 24 20.39 -0.91 35.93
N PHE A 25 19.21 -1.50 35.71
CA PHE A 25 18.34 -1.96 36.79
C PHE A 25 18.89 -3.22 37.46
N SER A 26 18.71 -3.34 38.77
CA SER A 26 19.07 -4.57 39.50
C SER A 26 18.03 -5.68 39.26
N GLU A 27 18.45 -6.93 39.49
CA GLU A 27 17.56 -8.11 39.45
C GLU A 27 16.31 -7.92 40.32
N ASP A 28 16.47 -7.29 41.49
CA ASP A 28 15.35 -7.00 42.40
C ASP A 28 14.32 -6.05 41.78
N GLN A 29 14.79 -5.00 41.10
CA GLN A 29 13.92 -4.04 40.40
C GLN A 29 13.20 -4.70 39.21
N PHE A 30 13.87 -5.64 38.53
CA PHE A 30 13.27 -6.40 37.44
C PHE A 30 12.21 -7.38 37.95
N SER A 31 12.47 -8.04 39.08
CA SER A 31 11.52 -8.94 39.75
C SER A 31 10.29 -8.18 40.27
N GLU A 32 10.47 -7.00 40.85
CA GLU A 32 9.38 -6.13 41.28
C GLU A 32 8.50 -5.68 40.10
N PHE A 33 9.12 -5.29 38.98
CA PHE A 33 8.42 -4.95 37.75
C PHE A 33 7.60 -6.13 37.21
N ARG A 34 8.21 -7.32 37.09
CA ARG A 34 7.55 -8.53 36.61
C ARG A 34 6.35 -8.91 37.48
N ASN A 35 6.49 -8.83 38.80
CA ASN A 35 5.42 -9.14 39.74
C ASN A 35 4.26 -8.14 39.67
N ARG A 36 4.53 -6.86 39.35
CA ARG A 36 3.49 -5.86 39.10
C ARG A 36 2.79 -6.10 37.77
N LEU A 37 3.54 -6.40 36.71
CA LEU A 37 2.99 -6.73 35.39
C LEU A 37 2.01 -7.91 35.45
N LEU A 38 2.35 -8.96 36.20
CA LEU A 38 1.52 -10.16 36.35
C LEU A 38 0.25 -9.93 37.19
N LYS A 39 0.19 -8.85 37.98
CA LYS A 39 -0.97 -8.53 38.84
C LYS A 39 -1.98 -7.59 38.16
N THR A 40 -1.59 -6.91 37.09
CA THR A 40 -2.46 -5.93 36.43
C THR A 40 -3.34 -6.59 35.36
N THR A 41 -4.65 -6.43 35.48
CA THR A 41 -5.65 -7.00 34.56
C THR A 41 -6.06 -6.06 33.42
N GLN A 42 -5.71 -4.77 33.49
CA GLN A 42 -6.00 -3.77 32.46
C GLN A 42 -4.81 -2.82 32.23
N PHE A 43 -4.38 -2.71 30.97
CA PHE A 43 -3.29 -1.83 30.55
C PHE A 43 -3.85 -0.59 29.88
N ASN A 44 -3.69 0.57 30.51
CA ASN A 44 -4.26 1.83 30.04
C ASN A 44 -3.14 2.81 29.64
N VAL A 45 -2.82 2.86 28.34
CA VAL A 45 -1.79 3.77 27.81
C VAL A 45 -2.41 5.16 27.62
N LYS A 46 -1.91 6.16 28.34
CA LYS A 46 -2.36 7.55 28.19
C LYS A 46 -2.06 8.05 26.77
N SER A 47 -3.00 8.81 26.18
CA SER A 47 -2.86 9.38 24.82
C SER A 47 -1.56 10.18 24.63
N ASP A 48 -1.09 10.84 25.69
CA ASP A 48 0.09 11.69 25.66
C ASP A 48 1.39 10.88 25.51
N PHE A 49 1.38 9.61 25.93
CA PHE A 49 2.48 8.69 25.64
C PHE A 49 2.62 8.47 24.14
N TYR A 50 1.51 8.23 23.42
CA TYR A 50 1.56 8.10 21.97
C TYR A 50 2.10 9.38 21.32
N LYS A 51 1.58 10.56 21.69
CA LYS A 51 2.07 11.83 21.13
C LYS A 51 3.58 12.03 21.37
N THR A 52 4.04 11.74 22.57
CA THR A 52 5.46 11.89 22.94
C THR A 52 6.32 10.86 22.21
N SER A 53 5.93 9.57 22.22
CA SER A 53 6.66 8.50 21.53
C SER A 53 6.72 8.72 20.01
N PHE A 54 5.63 9.12 19.36
CA PHE A 54 5.65 9.44 17.93
C PHE A 54 6.48 10.68 17.61
N SER A 55 6.48 11.72 18.47
CA SER A 55 7.36 12.88 18.30
C SER A 55 8.85 12.56 18.50
N THR A 56 9.17 11.46 19.20
CA THR A 56 10.54 10.99 19.41
C THR A 56 11.02 10.01 18.35
N ILE A 57 10.16 9.53 17.43
CA ILE A 57 10.61 8.76 16.27
C ILE A 57 11.28 9.74 15.32
N PRO A 58 12.62 9.68 15.16
CA PRO A 58 13.30 10.59 14.25
C PRO A 58 12.72 10.39 12.85
N ASN A 59 12.32 11.48 12.20
CA ASN A 59 11.89 11.46 10.81
C ASN A 59 13.06 10.93 9.98
N THR A 60 12.97 9.66 9.56
CA THR A 60 14.06 8.94 8.91
C THR A 60 14.45 9.58 7.58
N ASN A 61 13.50 10.23 6.90
CA ASN A 61 13.76 10.99 5.68
C ASN A 61 14.59 12.24 5.98
N LEU A 62 14.29 12.94 7.08
CA LEU A 62 15.04 14.13 7.49
C LEU A 62 16.46 13.77 7.96
N TYR A 63 16.60 12.66 8.68
CA TYR A 63 17.91 12.12 9.06
C TYR A 63 18.72 11.68 7.83
N GLN A 64 18.11 10.97 6.88
CA GLN A 64 18.76 10.55 5.65
C GLN A 64 19.21 11.76 4.80
N ALA A 65 18.34 12.77 4.66
CA ALA A 65 18.67 14.02 3.99
C ALA A 65 19.87 14.75 4.66
N TYR A 66 19.92 14.77 5.99
CA TYR A 66 21.06 15.30 6.74
C TYR A 66 22.35 14.52 6.49
N VAL A 67 22.29 13.18 6.53
CA VAL A 67 23.44 12.31 6.26
C VAL A 67 23.94 12.50 4.83
N ASP A 68 23.05 12.63 3.86
CA ASP A 68 23.42 12.86 2.46
C ASP A 68 23.99 14.27 2.24
N CYS A 69 23.48 15.28 2.94
CA CYS A 69 24.10 16.61 3.00
C CYS A 69 25.53 16.54 3.53
N GLN A 70 25.76 15.81 4.63
CA GLN A 70 27.12 15.63 5.16
C GLN A 70 28.05 14.92 4.17
N LYS A 71 27.58 13.88 3.47
CA LYS A 71 28.39 13.21 2.44
C LYS A 71 28.79 14.18 1.34
N ILE A 72 27.88 15.07 0.92
CA ILE A 72 28.17 16.10 -0.07
C ILE A 72 29.27 17.02 0.49
N ASP A 73 29.14 17.51 1.73
CA ASP A 73 30.09 18.43 2.36
C ASP A 73 31.50 17.83 2.59
N TYR A 74 31.60 16.54 2.87
CA TYR A 74 32.89 15.88 3.14
C TYR A 74 33.56 15.27 1.90
N ASP A 75 32.85 15.07 0.79
CA ASP A 75 33.43 14.53 -0.44
C ASP A 75 34.17 15.62 -1.23
N VAL A 76 35.38 15.98 -0.79
CA VAL A 76 36.23 17.02 -1.37
C VAL A 76 36.62 16.80 -2.85
N SER A 77 36.34 15.62 -3.42
CA SER A 77 36.64 15.31 -4.81
C SER A 77 35.66 15.95 -5.80
N LYS A 78 34.45 16.32 -5.34
CA LYS A 78 33.39 16.89 -6.18
C LYS A 78 33.43 18.42 -6.15
N THR A 79 33.68 19.05 -7.28
CA THR A 79 33.62 20.51 -7.46
C THR A 79 32.55 20.88 -8.49
N GLY A 80 32.10 22.14 -8.51
CA GLY A 80 31.02 22.61 -9.36
C GLY A 80 29.63 22.39 -8.74
N PHE A 81 28.60 22.25 -9.59
CA PHE A 81 27.24 21.98 -9.13
C PHE A 81 27.06 20.52 -8.73
N ILE A 82 26.52 20.31 -7.54
CA ILE A 82 26.21 19.00 -6.97
C ILE A 82 24.71 18.96 -6.72
N GLN A 83 24.04 17.99 -7.33
CA GLN A 83 22.62 17.76 -7.09
C GLN A 83 22.43 17.03 -5.75
N GLY A 84 21.65 17.65 -4.87
CA GLY A 84 21.17 17.02 -3.64
C GLY A 84 19.95 16.14 -3.87
N THR A 85 19.49 15.50 -2.81
CA THR A 85 18.22 14.75 -2.83
C THR A 85 17.06 15.73 -2.93
N ASN A 86 16.24 15.60 -3.98
CA ASN A 86 15.00 16.37 -4.10
C ASN A 86 14.05 15.98 -2.96
N ILE A 87 13.46 16.97 -2.30
CA ILE A 87 12.44 16.73 -1.26
C ILE A 87 11.08 16.83 -1.93
N GLU A 88 10.41 15.70 -2.06
CA GLU A 88 9.15 15.61 -2.79
C GLU A 88 7.97 15.40 -1.85
N THR A 89 6.94 16.23 -2.00
CA THR A 89 5.64 16.08 -1.35
C THR A 89 4.53 15.87 -2.40
N GLU A 90 3.28 15.80 -1.96
CA GLU A 90 2.10 15.72 -2.83
C GLU A 90 1.98 16.95 -3.75
N ASN A 91 2.15 18.15 -3.18
CA ASN A 91 1.87 19.40 -3.88
C ASN A 91 3.13 20.16 -4.29
N THR A 92 4.29 19.79 -3.73
CA THR A 92 5.53 20.52 -3.93
C THR A 92 6.73 19.61 -4.12
N VAL A 93 7.70 20.10 -4.87
CA VAL A 93 9.03 19.53 -4.99
C VAL A 93 10.03 20.62 -4.61
N VAL A 94 10.97 20.31 -3.73
CA VAL A 94 12.10 21.17 -3.41
C VAL A 94 13.34 20.58 -4.05
N PHE A 95 13.87 21.27 -5.05
CA PHE A 95 15.17 20.95 -5.63
C PHE A 95 16.27 21.48 -4.71
N ALA A 96 17.11 20.57 -4.22
CA ALA A 96 18.28 20.91 -3.43
C ALA A 96 19.53 20.87 -4.31
N ILE A 97 20.19 22.02 -4.46
CA ILE A 97 21.34 22.20 -5.34
C ILE A 97 22.46 22.82 -4.53
N TYR A 98 23.66 22.29 -4.64
CA TYR A 98 24.86 22.82 -3.99
C TYR A 98 25.87 23.23 -5.04
N TYR A 99 26.61 24.31 -4.78
CA TYR A 99 27.75 24.73 -5.57
C TYR A 99 28.99 24.63 -4.69
N ARG A 100 29.98 23.84 -5.13
CA ARG A 100 31.29 23.82 -4.49
C ARG A 100 32.32 24.51 -5.39
N PRO A 101 33.01 25.56 -4.90
CA PRO A 101 34.10 26.18 -5.66
C PRO A 101 35.30 25.22 -5.81
N GLN A 102 36.04 25.33 -6.91
CA GLN A 102 37.29 24.58 -7.13
C GLN A 102 38.44 25.14 -6.29
N SER A 103 38.39 26.44 -5.98
CA SER A 103 39.37 27.18 -5.19
C SER A 103 38.68 28.06 -4.15
N PRO A 104 39.28 28.31 -2.96
CA PRO A 104 38.72 29.23 -1.97
C PRO A 104 38.43 30.65 -2.49
N ASN A 105 39.08 31.05 -3.58
CA ASN A 105 38.91 32.37 -4.21
C ASN A 105 38.04 32.34 -5.47
N ASP A 106 37.39 31.23 -5.79
CA ASP A 106 36.48 31.20 -6.93
C ASP A 106 35.26 32.09 -6.67
N PRO A 107 34.91 32.97 -7.63
CA PRO A 107 33.72 33.80 -7.51
C PRO A 107 32.45 32.94 -7.60
N MET A 108 31.35 33.47 -7.09
CA MET A 108 30.05 32.80 -7.19
C MET A 108 29.57 32.73 -8.65
N PRO A 109 28.86 31.66 -9.05
CA PRO A 109 28.37 31.53 -10.41
C PRO A 109 27.37 32.63 -10.76
N ILE A 110 27.48 33.16 -11.98
CA ILE A 110 26.57 34.15 -12.56
C ILE A 110 25.53 33.41 -13.39
N VAL A 111 24.25 33.64 -13.08
CA VAL A 111 23.11 32.99 -13.76
C VAL A 111 23.00 33.49 -15.20
N LYS A 112 23.16 32.58 -16.17
CA LYS A 112 22.94 32.86 -17.60
C LYS A 112 21.50 32.59 -18.04
N SER A 113 20.89 31.54 -17.49
CA SER A 113 19.47 31.24 -17.68
C SER A 113 18.97 30.34 -16.56
N PHE A 114 17.73 30.55 -16.13
CA PHE A 114 17.05 29.72 -15.15
C PHE A 114 15.62 29.44 -15.63
N ASN A 115 15.25 28.17 -15.72
CA ASN A 115 13.92 27.75 -16.14
C ASN A 115 13.47 26.53 -15.33
N VAL A 116 12.17 26.47 -15.05
CA VAL A 116 11.52 25.27 -14.52
C VAL A 116 10.31 24.96 -15.40
N GLU A 117 10.30 23.75 -15.94
CA GLU A 117 9.17 23.22 -16.70
C GLU A 117 8.30 22.32 -15.82
N PRO A 118 6.96 22.42 -15.88
CA PRO A 118 6.19 23.38 -16.66
C PRO A 118 6.29 24.82 -16.11
N THR A 119 6.25 25.81 -17.00
CA THR A 119 6.39 27.24 -16.65
C THR A 119 5.35 27.68 -15.61
N GLY A 120 5.77 28.50 -14.66
CA GLY A 120 4.90 28.98 -13.57
C GLY A 120 4.82 28.03 -12.37
N SER A 121 5.56 26.91 -12.39
CA SER A 121 5.62 25.99 -11.25
C SER A 121 6.43 26.53 -10.07
N VAL A 122 7.33 27.49 -10.26
CA VAL A 122 8.19 27.99 -9.17
C VAL A 122 7.36 28.74 -8.12
N ILE A 123 7.41 28.28 -6.87
CA ILE A 123 6.82 28.93 -5.69
C ILE A 123 7.86 29.84 -5.03
N SER A 124 9.10 29.37 -4.89
CA SER A 124 10.20 30.14 -4.28
C SER A 124 11.57 29.69 -4.80
N GLY A 125 12.59 30.53 -4.60
CA GLY A 125 13.96 30.26 -5.08
C GLY A 125 14.17 30.61 -6.55
N ASN A 126 13.37 31.54 -7.10
CA ASN A 126 13.57 32.03 -8.46
C ASN A 126 14.90 32.80 -8.57
N LEU A 127 15.54 32.72 -9.73
CA LEU A 127 16.83 33.35 -9.99
C LEU A 127 16.71 34.39 -11.11
N VAL A 128 17.46 35.48 -10.97
CA VAL A 128 17.50 36.56 -11.96
C VAL A 128 18.71 36.37 -12.86
N THR A 129 18.49 36.43 -14.18
CA THR A 129 19.58 36.34 -15.16
C THR A 129 20.53 37.54 -15.01
N GLY A 130 21.84 37.26 -15.04
CA GLY A 130 22.90 38.24 -14.86
C GLY A 130 23.31 38.48 -13.41
N GLN A 131 22.65 37.86 -12.43
CA GLN A 131 23.03 37.96 -11.02
C GLN A 131 23.90 36.78 -10.58
N GLU A 132 24.78 37.05 -9.61
CA GLU A 132 25.51 36.01 -8.89
C GLU A 132 24.56 35.21 -7.99
N LEU A 133 24.87 33.93 -7.77
CA LEU A 133 24.18 33.13 -6.76
C LEU A 133 24.47 33.69 -5.36
N ASN A 134 23.41 33.86 -4.56
CA ASN A 134 23.51 34.44 -3.22
C ASN A 134 24.17 33.51 -2.18
N SER A 135 24.30 32.22 -2.47
CA SER A 135 24.80 31.20 -1.54
C SER A 135 25.31 29.95 -2.25
N PHE A 136 26.15 29.17 -1.56
CA PHE A 136 26.62 27.85 -2.00
C PHE A 136 25.51 26.78 -2.01
N SER A 137 24.37 27.05 -1.40
CA SER A 137 23.20 26.18 -1.41
C SER A 137 22.03 26.92 -2.02
N LEU A 138 21.35 26.29 -2.98
CA LEU A 138 20.18 26.79 -3.66
C LEU A 138 19.03 25.81 -3.42
N LEU A 139 17.93 26.34 -2.90
CA LEU A 139 16.68 25.62 -2.72
C LEU A 139 15.63 26.25 -3.63
N VAL A 140 15.11 25.48 -4.58
CA VAL A 140 14.01 25.93 -5.45
C VAL A 140 12.78 25.10 -5.13
N THR A 141 11.74 25.78 -4.63
CA THR A 141 10.47 25.12 -4.35
C THR A 141 9.54 25.31 -5.53
N CYS A 142 9.05 24.21 -6.07
CA CYS A 142 8.13 24.17 -7.20
C CYS A 142 6.82 23.50 -6.79
N LYS A 143 5.70 23.95 -7.36
CA LYS A 143 4.43 23.24 -7.36
C LYS A 143 4.57 21.99 -8.21
N ARG A 144 4.17 20.85 -7.66
CA ARG A 144 4.19 19.56 -8.35
C ARG A 144 3.01 19.46 -9.31
N ASP A 145 3.27 18.99 -10.52
CA ASP A 145 2.27 18.61 -11.50
C ASP A 145 2.04 17.08 -11.42
N GLN A 146 0.78 16.65 -11.55
CA GLN A 146 0.43 15.23 -11.46
C GLN A 146 0.72 14.46 -12.75
N GLU A 147 0.75 15.14 -13.89
CA GLU A 147 0.87 14.52 -15.21
C GLU A 147 2.20 14.85 -15.90
N LYS A 148 2.85 15.95 -15.50
CA LYS A 148 4.10 16.42 -16.12
C LYS A 148 5.28 16.34 -15.17
N ASP A 149 6.40 15.88 -15.70
CA ASP A 149 7.66 15.91 -14.97
C ASP A 149 8.06 17.36 -14.70
N LEU A 150 8.66 17.60 -13.53
CA LEU A 150 9.29 18.87 -13.21
C LEU A 150 10.76 18.81 -13.64
N VAL A 151 11.16 19.73 -14.50
CA VAL A 151 12.56 19.84 -14.95
C VAL A 151 13.08 21.23 -14.63
N LEU A 152 14.02 21.30 -13.69
CA LEU A 152 14.77 22.50 -13.38
C LEU A 152 16.04 22.54 -14.22
N SER A 153 16.24 23.64 -14.96
CA SER A 153 17.45 23.92 -15.72
C SER A 153 18.10 25.22 -15.25
N LEU A 154 19.32 25.12 -14.75
CA LEU A 154 20.14 26.26 -14.31
C LEU A 154 21.42 26.28 -15.14
N ASN A 155 21.59 27.32 -15.95
CA ASN A 155 22.81 27.57 -16.70
C ASN A 155 23.54 28.77 -16.10
N THR A 156 24.84 28.64 -15.84
CA THR A 156 25.69 29.70 -15.33
C THR A 156 26.96 29.86 -16.15
N ASP A 157 27.79 30.85 -15.82
CA ASP A 157 29.16 30.95 -16.34
C ASP A 157 30.06 29.77 -15.92
N ARG A 158 29.66 28.99 -14.92
CA ARG A 158 30.41 27.82 -14.40
C ARG A 158 29.86 26.46 -14.82
N GLY A 159 28.73 26.42 -15.54
CA GLY A 159 28.21 25.18 -16.12
C GLY A 159 26.69 25.12 -16.18
N LEU A 160 26.20 24.00 -16.73
CA LEU A 160 24.78 23.67 -16.79
C LEU A 160 24.45 22.61 -15.74
N LEU A 161 23.36 22.83 -15.02
CA LEU A 161 22.73 21.87 -14.15
C LEU A 161 21.30 21.62 -14.64
N VAL A 162 20.94 20.35 -14.77
CA VAL A 162 19.57 19.93 -15.02
C VAL A 162 19.17 18.95 -13.92
N SER A 163 18.10 19.25 -13.20
CA SER A 163 17.52 18.38 -12.18
C SER A 163 16.08 18.06 -12.54
N LYS A 164 15.73 16.77 -12.44
CA LYS A 164 14.40 16.27 -12.79
C LYS A 164 13.73 15.68 -11.56
N SER A 165 12.45 15.99 -11.38
CA SER A 165 11.54 15.28 -10.50
C SER A 165 10.39 14.72 -11.34
N VAL A 166 10.05 13.46 -11.09
CA VAL A 166 9.08 12.73 -11.91
C VAL A 166 7.66 13.14 -11.51
N ALA A 167 6.76 13.24 -12.49
CA ALA A 167 5.35 13.54 -12.26
C ALA A 167 4.75 12.52 -11.27
N GLU A 168 3.79 12.94 -10.46
CA GLU A 168 3.15 12.02 -9.50
C GLU A 168 2.44 10.84 -10.18
N GLY A 169 1.96 11.04 -11.40
CA GLY A 169 1.30 10.05 -12.25
C GLY A 169 2.19 9.40 -13.30
N ALA A 170 3.46 9.81 -13.44
CA ALA A 170 4.35 9.19 -14.42
C ALA A 170 4.72 7.77 -13.95
N PHE A 171 4.23 6.79 -14.71
CA PHE A 171 4.46 5.36 -14.55
C PHE A 171 5.95 5.03 -14.69
N THR A 172 6.70 5.14 -13.60
CA THR A 172 8.09 4.67 -13.55
C THR A 172 8.13 3.25 -13.02
N SER A 173 9.01 2.44 -13.60
CA SER A 173 8.99 0.98 -13.70
C SER A 173 9.04 0.16 -12.40
N ALA A 174 8.99 0.79 -11.23
CA ALA A 174 8.92 0.12 -9.92
C ALA A 174 7.55 0.29 -9.21
N SER A 175 6.62 1.08 -9.75
CA SER A 175 5.30 1.36 -9.15
C SER A 175 4.11 0.87 -9.99
N ASN A 176 4.35 -0.07 -10.90
CA ASN A 176 3.42 -0.49 -11.96
C ASN A 176 2.40 -1.53 -11.49
N ILE A 177 1.53 -1.16 -10.56
CA ILE A 177 0.33 -1.95 -10.32
C ILE A 177 -0.86 -1.17 -10.87
N PRO A 178 -1.54 -1.67 -11.93
CA PRO A 178 -2.72 -1.02 -12.50
C PRO A 178 -3.77 -0.73 -11.42
N ILE A 179 -4.44 0.40 -11.56
CA ILE A 179 -5.57 0.72 -10.69
C ILE A 179 -6.66 -0.34 -10.92
N GLY A 180 -7.20 -0.87 -9.83
CA GLY A 180 -8.14 -2.00 -9.86
C GLY A 180 -7.51 -3.38 -9.67
N THR A 181 -6.19 -3.47 -9.50
CA THR A 181 -5.54 -4.74 -9.16
C THR A 181 -5.98 -5.21 -7.78
N ILE A 182 -6.45 -6.45 -7.71
CA ILE A 182 -6.78 -7.14 -6.47
C ILE A 182 -5.61 -8.06 -6.13
N ILE A 183 -5.11 -7.96 -4.90
CA ILE A 183 -4.11 -8.87 -4.36
C ILE A 183 -4.66 -9.52 -3.09
N THR A 184 -4.29 -10.78 -2.86
CA THR A 184 -4.58 -11.48 -1.62
C THR A 184 -3.37 -11.38 -0.69
N SER A 185 -3.60 -11.06 0.58
CA SER A 185 -2.55 -10.92 1.59
C SER A 185 -2.89 -11.74 2.82
N TYR A 186 -1.89 -12.43 3.38
CA TYR A 186 -1.99 -13.05 4.70
C TYR A 186 -1.71 -12.06 5.84
N LEU A 187 -1.08 -10.92 5.53
CA LEU A 187 -0.78 -9.87 6.49
C LEU A 187 -2.06 -9.17 6.93
N ASN A 188 -2.16 -8.84 8.22
CA ASN A 188 -3.22 -7.96 8.71
C ASN A 188 -3.05 -6.53 8.17
N PHE A 189 -4.04 -5.67 8.43
CA PHE A 189 -4.07 -4.32 7.85
C PHE A 189 -2.84 -3.49 8.24
N GLU A 190 -2.42 -3.54 9.50
CA GLU A 190 -1.28 -2.80 10.03
C GLU A 190 0.05 -3.31 9.43
N GLN A 191 0.24 -4.62 9.42
CA GLN A 191 1.42 -5.27 8.83
C GLN A 191 1.51 -4.97 7.33
N PHE A 192 0.40 -5.05 6.61
CA PHE A 192 0.35 -4.75 5.18
C PHE A 192 0.68 -3.28 4.92
N ASN A 193 0.10 -2.36 5.67
CA ASN A 193 0.36 -0.93 5.53
C ASN A 193 1.83 -0.59 5.77
N ALA A 194 2.44 -1.21 6.79
CA ALA A 194 3.86 -1.04 7.10
C ALA A 194 4.75 -1.62 5.99
N ALA A 195 4.50 -2.87 5.58
CA ALA A 195 5.30 -3.57 4.58
C ALA A 195 5.26 -2.90 3.19
N THR A 196 4.11 -2.37 2.80
CA THR A 196 3.92 -1.73 1.49
C THR A 196 4.15 -0.22 1.50
N LYS A 197 4.47 0.35 2.67
CA LYS A 197 4.50 1.80 2.88
C LYS A 197 3.23 2.47 2.32
N ASN A 198 2.08 1.89 2.65
CA ASN A 198 0.81 2.23 2.02
C ASN A 198 0.44 3.71 2.23
N ASN A 199 0.76 4.24 3.42
CA ASN A 199 0.37 5.57 3.87
C ASN A 199 1.53 6.57 3.86
N GLU A 200 2.60 6.31 3.10
CA GLU A 200 3.82 7.13 3.09
C GLU A 200 3.55 8.61 2.70
N LYS A 201 2.48 8.86 1.93
CA LYS A 201 2.04 10.20 1.54
C LYS A 201 1.09 10.86 2.55
N SER A 202 0.64 10.12 3.56
CA SER A 202 -0.23 10.63 4.62
C SER A 202 0.61 11.22 5.74
N LEU A 203 0.39 12.49 6.08
CA LEU A 203 1.15 13.20 7.12
C LEU A 203 1.10 12.50 8.48
N ASP A 204 -0.05 11.89 8.80
CA ASP A 204 -0.29 11.21 10.08
C ASP A 204 0.03 9.71 10.02
N GLY A 205 0.47 9.19 8.87
CA GLY A 205 0.63 7.75 8.65
C GLY A 205 -0.69 6.96 8.63
N ILE A 206 -1.83 7.65 8.68
CA ILE A 206 -3.17 7.07 8.68
C ILE A 206 -3.62 6.80 7.25
N TRP A 207 -4.34 5.70 7.05
CA TRP A 207 -4.94 5.38 5.76
C TRP A 207 -5.97 6.41 5.34
N THR A 208 -5.90 6.88 4.10
CA THR A 208 -6.91 7.76 3.49
C THR A 208 -7.10 7.40 2.04
N SER A 209 -8.33 7.51 1.53
CA SER A 209 -8.66 7.12 0.15
C SER A 209 -7.91 7.91 -0.92
N SER A 210 -7.56 9.17 -0.65
CA SER A 210 -6.83 10.02 -1.59
C SER A 210 -5.32 9.83 -1.57
N LYS A 211 -4.74 9.32 -0.46
CA LYS A 211 -3.27 9.28 -0.28
C LYS A 211 -2.69 7.87 -0.19
N SER A 212 -3.51 6.88 0.18
CA SER A 212 -3.07 5.50 0.31
C SER A 212 -3.03 4.79 -1.05
N LYS A 213 -2.01 3.96 -1.26
CA LYS A 213 -1.81 3.19 -2.51
C LYS A 213 -2.81 2.04 -2.65
N TRP A 214 -3.18 1.46 -1.52
CA TRP A 214 -3.99 0.25 -1.40
C TRP A 214 -5.14 0.46 -0.42
N SER A 215 -6.23 -0.24 -0.66
CA SER A 215 -7.39 -0.29 0.21
C SER A 215 -7.94 -1.70 0.26
N PRO A 216 -8.45 -2.17 1.41
CA PRO A 216 -9.13 -3.45 1.47
C PRO A 216 -10.43 -3.40 0.67
N CYS A 217 -10.78 -4.52 0.05
CA CYS A 217 -12.04 -4.73 -0.67
C CYS A 217 -13.13 -5.17 0.33
N ASP A 218 -13.55 -4.26 1.21
CA ASP A 218 -14.53 -4.51 2.28
C ASP A 218 -15.76 -3.59 2.20
N GLY A 219 -16.02 -3.02 1.03
CA GLY A 219 -17.17 -2.13 0.82
C GLY A 219 -16.98 -0.70 1.30
N ARG A 220 -15.78 -0.30 1.77
CA ARG A 220 -15.56 1.06 2.26
C ARG A 220 -15.59 2.11 1.16
N PRO A 221 -15.99 3.36 1.48
CA PRO A 221 -15.93 4.47 0.55
C PRO A 221 -14.49 4.91 0.27
N VAL A 222 -14.22 5.30 -0.98
CA VAL A 222 -12.93 5.80 -1.47
C VAL A 222 -13.06 7.12 -2.25
N PRO A 223 -13.59 8.19 -1.63
CA PRO A 223 -13.74 9.47 -2.31
C PRO A 223 -12.38 10.08 -2.67
N ASN A 224 -12.35 10.84 -3.76
CA ASN A 224 -11.17 11.52 -4.32
C ASN A 224 -9.98 10.59 -4.57
N SER A 225 -10.23 9.29 -4.73
CA SER A 225 -9.20 8.31 -5.08
C SER A 225 -9.03 8.24 -6.59
N LYS A 226 -7.86 7.79 -7.06
CA LYS A 226 -7.65 7.50 -8.48
C LYS A 226 -8.62 6.41 -8.99
N PHE A 227 -9.02 5.48 -8.12
CA PHE A 227 -10.05 4.48 -8.43
C PHE A 227 -11.37 5.17 -8.80
N GLN A 228 -11.87 6.08 -7.96
CA GLN A 228 -13.09 6.83 -8.25
C GLN A 228 -12.98 7.61 -9.56
N THR A 229 -11.86 8.30 -9.80
CA THR A 229 -11.67 9.07 -11.03
C THR A 229 -11.75 8.19 -12.29
N LEU A 230 -11.21 6.97 -12.23
CA LEU A 230 -11.19 6.07 -13.39
C LEU A 230 -12.48 5.26 -13.58
N THR A 231 -13.09 4.78 -12.50
CA THR A 231 -14.26 3.88 -12.57
C THR A 231 -15.58 4.61 -12.38
N SER A 232 -15.54 5.88 -11.97
CA SER A 232 -16.69 6.64 -11.47
C SER A 232 -17.37 6.03 -10.23
N GLN A 233 -16.73 5.05 -9.56
CA GLN A 233 -17.25 4.41 -8.36
C GLN A 233 -16.54 4.94 -7.11
N ASN A 234 -17.31 5.41 -6.13
CA ASN A 234 -16.79 5.94 -4.87
C ASN A 234 -16.80 4.91 -3.73
N ILE A 235 -17.19 3.67 -4.00
CA ILE A 235 -17.25 2.56 -3.04
C ILE A 235 -16.48 1.40 -3.67
N LEU A 236 -15.64 0.75 -2.87
CA LEU A 236 -14.93 -0.46 -3.31
C LEU A 236 -15.85 -1.67 -3.26
N PRO A 237 -15.58 -2.71 -4.08
CA PRO A 237 -16.27 -3.98 -3.91
C PRO A 237 -15.99 -4.57 -2.52
N ASP A 238 -16.98 -5.24 -1.95
CA ASP A 238 -16.81 -6.08 -0.76
C ASP A 238 -16.60 -7.53 -1.20
N LEU A 239 -15.38 -8.02 -1.05
CA LEU A 239 -14.98 -9.37 -1.49
C LEU A 239 -14.79 -10.33 -0.31
N ARG A 240 -15.23 -9.95 0.90
CA ARG A 240 -15.11 -10.81 2.09
C ARG A 240 -15.97 -12.06 1.90
N GLY A 241 -15.33 -13.23 1.95
CA GLY A 241 -16.00 -14.52 1.74
C GLY A 241 -16.38 -14.81 0.28
N MET A 242 -15.88 -14.02 -0.69
CA MET A 242 -16.18 -14.20 -2.10
C MET A 242 -15.06 -14.92 -2.85
N PHE A 243 -15.43 -15.74 -3.83
CA PHE A 243 -14.52 -16.22 -4.86
C PHE A 243 -14.49 -15.25 -6.04
N ILE A 244 -13.31 -15.10 -6.65
CA ILE A 244 -13.13 -14.28 -7.87
C ILE A 244 -13.11 -15.20 -9.08
N ARG A 245 -13.79 -14.79 -10.15
CA ARG A 245 -13.74 -15.46 -11.45
C ARG A 245 -13.38 -14.46 -12.55
N GLY A 246 -12.58 -14.90 -13.52
CA GLY A 246 -12.30 -14.14 -14.74
C GLY A 246 -13.47 -14.19 -15.73
N LEU A 247 -13.59 -13.16 -16.57
CA LEU A 247 -14.50 -13.19 -17.71
C LEU A 247 -13.89 -13.98 -18.87
N ASN A 248 -14.74 -14.52 -19.75
CA ASN A 248 -14.28 -15.22 -20.96
C ASN A 248 -13.45 -14.33 -21.89
N ILE A 249 -13.72 -13.01 -21.88
CA ILE A 249 -13.05 -12.01 -22.73
C ILE A 249 -12.73 -10.79 -21.86
N PHE A 250 -11.47 -10.37 -21.87
CA PHE A 250 -11.02 -9.15 -21.19
C PHE A 250 -11.09 -7.92 -22.11
N ASP A 251 -10.54 -8.03 -23.32
CA ASP A 251 -10.61 -7.00 -24.37
C ASP A 251 -11.44 -7.52 -25.55
N PRO A 252 -12.64 -6.97 -25.80
CA PRO A 252 -13.50 -7.43 -26.90
C PRO A 252 -12.96 -7.06 -28.29
N TYR A 253 -11.97 -6.19 -28.39
CA TYR A 253 -11.39 -5.75 -29.66
C TYR A 253 -10.08 -6.48 -30.01
N GLN A 254 -9.53 -7.25 -29.07
CA GLN A 254 -8.33 -8.03 -29.32
C GLN A 254 -8.70 -9.45 -29.77
N PRO A 255 -8.17 -9.92 -30.92
CA PRO A 255 -8.42 -11.29 -31.38
C PRO A 255 -7.61 -12.28 -30.54
N VAL A 256 -8.15 -12.67 -29.40
CA VAL A 256 -7.63 -13.78 -28.58
C VAL A 256 -8.30 -15.10 -29.02
N LEU A 257 -7.56 -16.21 -28.94
CA LEU A 257 -8.11 -17.52 -29.24
C LEU A 257 -9.30 -17.79 -28.30
N PRO A 258 -10.45 -18.28 -28.82
CA PRO A 258 -11.58 -18.65 -27.98
C PRO A 258 -11.18 -19.71 -26.96
N ILE A 259 -11.67 -19.58 -25.73
CA ILE A 259 -11.59 -20.63 -24.72
C ILE A 259 -12.36 -21.86 -25.23
N SER A 260 -11.85 -23.06 -24.96
CA SER A 260 -12.52 -24.31 -25.34
C SER A 260 -13.87 -24.47 -24.63
N GLU A 261 -14.84 -25.12 -25.28
CA GLU A 261 -16.23 -25.24 -24.79
C GLU A 261 -16.34 -25.88 -23.39
N ASP A 262 -15.37 -26.71 -22.99
CA ASP A 262 -15.30 -27.35 -21.66
C ASP A 262 -14.78 -26.43 -20.55
N LYS A 263 -14.22 -25.25 -20.91
CA LYS A 263 -13.60 -24.31 -19.97
C LYS A 263 -14.25 -22.92 -19.98
N VAL A 264 -15.10 -22.64 -20.96
CA VAL A 264 -15.78 -21.35 -21.09
C VAL A 264 -16.79 -21.21 -19.95
N ASP A 265 -16.88 -20.03 -19.35
CA ASP A 265 -18.02 -19.71 -18.48
C ASP A 265 -19.27 -19.74 -19.38
N PRO A 266 -20.26 -20.62 -19.11
CA PRO A 266 -21.42 -20.76 -19.97
C PRO A 266 -22.32 -19.51 -19.94
N ASP A 267 -22.16 -18.64 -18.94
CA ASP A 267 -22.96 -17.44 -18.78
C ASP A 267 -22.23 -16.19 -19.33
N SER A 268 -22.99 -15.31 -19.98
CA SER A 268 -22.50 -13.98 -20.35
C SER A 268 -22.52 -13.05 -19.14
N ARG A 269 -21.34 -12.80 -18.57
CA ARG A 269 -21.17 -12.00 -17.34
C ARG A 269 -20.54 -10.65 -17.63
N VAL A 270 -20.79 -9.67 -16.76
CA VAL A 270 -20.17 -8.35 -16.79
C VAL A 270 -19.25 -8.17 -15.59
N VAL A 271 -18.22 -7.33 -15.75
CA VAL A 271 -17.26 -7.02 -14.67
C VAL A 271 -18.02 -6.50 -13.45
N GLY A 272 -17.71 -7.06 -12.27
CA GLY A 272 -18.33 -6.65 -11.01
C GLY A 272 -19.69 -7.31 -10.71
N SER A 273 -20.23 -8.15 -11.59
CA SER A 273 -21.45 -8.91 -11.30
C SER A 273 -21.22 -9.97 -10.21
N PHE A 274 -22.24 -10.21 -9.40
CA PHE A 274 -22.25 -11.25 -8.36
C PHE A 274 -22.89 -12.55 -8.87
N GLN A 275 -22.39 -13.69 -8.39
CA GLN A 275 -22.97 -15.01 -8.63
C GLN A 275 -23.24 -15.71 -7.29
N ASN A 276 -24.48 -16.16 -7.08
CA ASN A 276 -24.79 -17.06 -5.97
C ASN A 276 -24.14 -18.43 -6.19
N ASP A 277 -23.75 -19.09 -5.10
CA ASP A 277 -23.32 -20.47 -5.13
C ASP A 277 -24.43 -21.34 -5.74
N LEU A 278 -24.05 -22.16 -6.72
CA LEU A 278 -24.97 -23.06 -7.42
C LEU A 278 -24.33 -24.44 -7.53
N VAL A 279 -24.98 -25.43 -6.93
CA VAL A 279 -24.68 -26.84 -7.21
C VAL A 279 -25.60 -27.26 -8.34
N GLY A 280 -25.02 -27.56 -9.51
CA GLY A 280 -25.79 -28.00 -10.67
C GLY A 280 -26.53 -29.32 -10.39
N SER A 281 -27.65 -29.52 -11.10
CA SER A 281 -28.35 -30.80 -11.10
C SER A 281 -27.42 -31.92 -11.54
N HIS A 282 -27.33 -32.97 -10.74
CA HIS A 282 -26.56 -34.17 -11.07
C HIS A 282 -27.28 -35.41 -10.54
N SER A 283 -26.99 -36.56 -11.15
CA SER A 283 -27.51 -37.86 -10.75
C SER A 283 -26.36 -38.81 -10.45
N HIS A 284 -26.46 -39.56 -9.37
CA HIS A 284 -25.56 -40.67 -9.11
C HIS A 284 -26.11 -41.92 -9.80
N GLY A 285 -25.29 -42.56 -10.64
CA GLY A 285 -25.62 -43.89 -11.14
C GLY A 285 -25.70 -44.86 -9.96
N TRP A 286 -26.86 -45.49 -9.77
CA TRP A 286 -27.04 -46.49 -8.71
C TRP A 286 -26.26 -47.77 -9.07
N THR A 287 -25.16 -48.06 -8.36
CA THR A 287 -24.37 -49.30 -8.57
C THR A 287 -24.50 -50.31 -7.42
N GLY A 288 -25.43 -50.09 -6.48
CA GLY A 288 -25.64 -51.01 -5.36
C GLY A 288 -26.55 -52.17 -5.71
N LYS A 289 -26.09 -53.41 -5.49
CA LYS A 289 -27.03 -54.45 -5.04
C LYS A 289 -27.57 -53.96 -3.71
N SER A 290 -28.84 -53.60 -3.68
CA SER A 290 -29.55 -53.09 -2.50
C SER A 290 -29.33 -54.01 -1.29
N GLY A 291 -28.45 -53.60 -0.38
CA GLY A 291 -28.63 -53.95 1.01
C GLY A 291 -29.86 -53.19 1.46
N ASN A 292 -30.91 -53.89 1.89
CA ASN A 292 -32.09 -53.22 2.42
C ASN A 292 -31.63 -52.43 3.65
N GLY A 293 -31.71 -51.10 3.62
CA GLY A 293 -31.29 -50.21 4.71
C GLY A 293 -32.22 -50.31 5.92
N ASN A 294 -32.51 -51.53 6.36
CA ASN A 294 -33.56 -51.85 7.28
C ASN A 294 -32.93 -52.57 8.48
N PRO A 295 -32.54 -51.82 9.54
CA PRO A 295 -31.82 -52.38 10.68
C PRO A 295 -32.63 -53.42 11.47
N ASN A 296 -33.91 -53.64 11.13
CA ASN A 296 -34.86 -54.43 11.93
C ASN A 296 -35.41 -55.66 11.19
N GLY A 297 -34.91 -56.00 10.00
CA GLY A 297 -35.29 -57.22 9.28
C GLY A 297 -36.75 -57.26 8.82
N SER A 298 -37.44 -56.11 8.66
CA SER A 298 -38.74 -56.12 8.00
C SER A 298 -38.56 -56.39 6.50
N LEU A 299 -39.42 -57.24 5.95
CA LEU A 299 -39.37 -57.67 4.55
C LEU A 299 -39.64 -56.47 3.64
N ASP A 300 -38.59 -55.87 3.10
CA ASP A 300 -38.71 -54.93 1.99
C ASP A 300 -39.04 -55.71 0.73
N TYR A 301 -40.26 -55.50 0.23
CA TYR A 301 -40.59 -55.84 -1.15
C TYR A 301 -39.81 -54.91 -2.07
N ILE A 302 -38.63 -55.35 -2.48
CA ILE A 302 -37.87 -54.76 -3.59
C ILE A 302 -38.39 -55.43 -4.86
N PRO A 303 -39.21 -54.76 -5.70
CA PRO A 303 -39.62 -55.33 -6.97
C PRO A 303 -38.37 -55.65 -7.80
N SER A 304 -38.36 -56.81 -8.45
CA SER A 304 -37.23 -57.29 -9.27
C SER A 304 -36.90 -56.37 -10.45
N ASN A 305 -37.78 -55.41 -10.76
CA ASN A 305 -37.56 -54.42 -11.79
C ASN A 305 -37.79 -52.99 -11.24
N PRO A 306 -36.73 -52.18 -11.08
CA PRO A 306 -36.83 -50.84 -10.51
C PRO A 306 -37.57 -49.83 -11.42
N THR A 307 -37.86 -50.17 -12.68
CA THR A 307 -38.67 -49.32 -13.57
C THR A 307 -40.17 -49.34 -13.26
N ASP A 308 -40.63 -50.28 -12.43
CA ASP A 308 -42.06 -50.50 -12.19
C ASP A 308 -42.64 -49.57 -11.10
N ARG A 309 -41.79 -48.76 -10.46
CA ARG A 309 -42.21 -47.69 -9.56
C ARG A 309 -42.10 -46.32 -10.23
N VAL A 310 -43.25 -45.75 -10.58
CA VAL A 310 -43.40 -44.38 -11.10
C VAL A 310 -43.02 -43.32 -10.06
N ASP A 311 -42.94 -43.73 -8.79
CA ASP A 311 -42.64 -42.97 -7.58
C ASP A 311 -41.19 -43.13 -7.08
N ALA A 312 -40.43 -44.13 -7.58
CA ALA A 312 -39.03 -44.32 -7.19
C ALA A 312 -38.04 -43.49 -8.02
N TYR A 313 -38.46 -43.00 -9.18
CA TYR A 313 -37.75 -41.95 -9.86
C TYR A 313 -38.22 -40.61 -9.31
N VAL A 314 -37.29 -39.87 -8.69
CA VAL A 314 -37.41 -38.43 -8.48
C VAL A 314 -37.97 -37.86 -9.78
N ARG A 315 -39.14 -37.21 -9.68
CA ARG A 315 -39.82 -36.56 -10.81
C ARG A 315 -38.77 -35.89 -11.70
N GLN A 316 -38.91 -36.02 -13.01
CA GLN A 316 -38.05 -35.32 -13.98
C GLN A 316 -37.71 -33.93 -13.43
N PRO A 317 -36.42 -33.55 -13.41
CA PRO A 317 -36.00 -32.31 -12.78
C PRO A 317 -36.76 -31.16 -13.45
N ASN A 318 -37.76 -30.62 -12.73
CA ASN A 318 -38.22 -29.29 -13.00
C ASN A 318 -37.03 -28.39 -12.74
N LYS A 319 -36.78 -27.47 -13.66
CA LYS A 319 -35.55 -26.67 -13.79
C LYS A 319 -35.16 -25.84 -12.56
N ASP A 320 -35.95 -25.90 -11.48
CA ASP A 320 -35.98 -24.92 -10.40
C ASP A 320 -35.83 -25.49 -8.98
N TYR A 321 -35.59 -26.80 -8.78
CA TYR A 321 -35.29 -27.32 -7.43
C TYR A 321 -34.52 -28.66 -7.40
N SER A 322 -33.53 -28.73 -6.51
CA SER A 322 -32.86 -29.97 -6.08
C SER A 322 -33.45 -30.41 -4.73
N GLU A 323 -34.09 -31.58 -4.67
CA GLU A 323 -34.39 -32.24 -3.39
C GLU A 323 -33.21 -33.14 -3.03
N SER A 324 -32.40 -32.75 -2.03
CA SER A 324 -31.43 -33.67 -1.43
C SER A 324 -32.11 -34.46 -0.31
N GLY A 325 -32.58 -35.67 -0.61
CA GLY A 325 -32.89 -36.65 0.42
C GLY A 325 -31.59 -37.23 0.98
N VAL A 326 -31.30 -36.98 2.25
CA VAL A 326 -30.25 -37.71 2.97
C VAL A 326 -30.80 -39.09 3.27
N GLY A 327 -30.24 -40.12 2.63
CA GLY A 327 -30.46 -41.53 2.95
C GLY A 327 -29.41 -42.04 3.92
#